data_AF-A0A3S1JLY5-F1
#
_entry.id   AF-A0A3S1JLY5-F1
#
_cell.length_a   1.000
_cell.length_b   1.000
_cell.length_c   1.000
_cell.angle_alpha   90.00
_cell.angle_beta   90.00
_cell.angle_gamma   90.00
#
_symmetry.space_group_name_H-M   'P 1'
#
loop_
_entity.id
_entity.type
_entity.pdbx_description
1 polymer ?
#
loop_
_entity_poly.entity_id
_entity_poly.type
_entity_poly.pdbx_seq_one_letter_code
_entity_poly.pdbx_strand_id
1 'polypeptide(L)'
;MAIATAELNGCEYCLSAHTYIGDHIAKVDVAELDAARRAESTDPHIAALLKLSNEIANNAGAVDEASLQNARNAGVTDQEIGEVVANLALNVLTNYFNTLANVQNDWPVVKL
;
A
#
# COMPACT_ATOMS: atom_id res chain seq x y z
N MET A 1 3.09 -1.14 -0.01
CA MET A 1 1.99 -0.58 0.80
C MET A 1 1.56 0.81 0.33
N ALA A 2 2.45 1.82 0.29
CA ALA A 2 2.06 3.19 -0.06
C ALA A 2 1.28 3.33 -1.40
N ILE A 3 1.73 2.61 -2.44
CA ILE A 3 1.03 2.54 -3.74
C ILE A 3 -0.36 1.89 -3.60
N ALA A 4 -0.43 0.72 -2.96
CA ALA A 4 -1.70 0.01 -2.73
C ALA A 4 -2.71 0.86 -1.96
N THR A 5 -2.27 1.53 -0.88
CA THR A 5 -3.13 2.39 -0.06
C THR A 5 -3.55 3.65 -0.82
N ALA A 6 -2.68 4.25 -1.62
CA ALA A 6 -3.02 5.39 -2.46
C ALA A 6 -4.05 5.03 -3.53
N GLU A 7 -3.92 3.86 -4.16
CA GLU A 7 -4.91 3.29 -5.09
C GLU A 7 -6.26 3.11 -4.39
N LEU A 8 -6.26 2.41 -3.26
CA LEU A 8 -7.46 2.12 -2.48
C LEU A 8 -8.21 3.39 -2.04
N ASN A 9 -7.46 4.41 -1.61
CA ASN A 9 -8.03 5.67 -1.14
C ASN A 9 -8.33 6.67 -2.26
N GLY A 10 -7.98 6.37 -3.51
CA GLY A 10 -8.16 7.29 -4.63
C GLY A 10 -7.30 8.56 -4.56
N CYS A 11 -6.09 8.50 -4.00
CA CYS A 11 -5.16 9.65 -3.99
C CYS A 11 -4.23 9.64 -5.21
N GLU A 12 -4.61 10.29 -6.31
CA GLU A 12 -3.78 10.37 -7.54
C GLU A 12 -2.40 11.02 -7.29
N TYR A 13 -2.34 12.07 -6.46
CA TYR A 13 -1.08 12.72 -6.08
C TYR A 13 -0.13 11.72 -5.42
N CYS A 14 -0.64 10.96 -4.45
CA CYS A 14 0.13 10.02 -3.66
C CYS A 14 0.56 8.82 -4.51
N LEU A 15 -0.33 8.33 -5.38
CA LEU A 15 -0.05 7.25 -6.31
C LEU A 15 1.08 7.66 -7.28
N SER A 16 0.99 8.87 -7.83
CA SER A 16 2.01 9.43 -8.73
C SER A 16 3.36 9.59 -8.02
N ALA A 17 3.36 10.17 -6.82
CA ALA A 17 4.56 10.38 -6.01
C ALA A 17 5.25 9.06 -5.64
N HIS A 18 4.51 8.10 -5.09
CA HIS A 18 5.07 6.83 -4.64
C HIS A 18 5.50 5.93 -5.80
N THR A 19 4.81 5.99 -6.95
CA THR A 19 5.25 5.29 -8.17
C THR A 19 6.58 5.87 -8.67
N TYR A 20 6.69 7.20 -8.75
CA TYR A 20 7.93 7.86 -9.18
C TYR A 20 9.11 7.54 -8.24
N ILE A 21 8.90 7.62 -6.93
CA ILE A 21 9.93 7.28 -5.93
C ILE A 21 10.29 5.80 -6.01
N GLY A 22 9.30 4.90 -6.17
CA GLY A 22 9.49 3.47 -6.30
C GLY A 22 10.40 3.09 -7.46
N ASP A 23 10.10 3.62 -8.65
CA ASP A 23 10.88 3.35 -9.86
C ASP A 23 12.26 4.03 -9.80
N HIS A 24 12.29 5.35 -9.58
CA HIS A 24 13.52 6.10 -9.80
C HIS A 24 14.47 6.16 -8.61
N ILE A 25 13.98 6.01 -7.38
CA ILE A 25 14.81 6.09 -6.16
C ILE A 25 15.02 4.70 -5.58
N ALA A 26 13.94 3.97 -5.30
CA ALA A 26 14.01 2.64 -4.71
C ALA A 26 14.39 1.54 -5.72
N LYS A 27 14.35 1.84 -7.04
CA LYS A 27 14.70 0.91 -8.12
C LYS A 27 13.87 -0.37 -8.12
N VAL A 28 12.59 -0.24 -7.74
CA VAL A 28 11.62 -1.34 -7.81
C VAL A 28 11.19 -1.50 -9.28
N ASP A 29 11.05 -2.76 -9.71
CA ASP A 29 10.59 -3.07 -11.05
C ASP A 29 9.20 -2.49 -11.34
N VAL A 30 8.99 -1.95 -12.53
CA VAL A 30 7.74 -1.29 -12.91
C VAL A 30 6.55 -2.24 -12.88
N ALA A 31 6.73 -3.51 -13.23
CA ALA A 31 5.65 -4.50 -13.16
C ALA A 31 5.28 -4.82 -11.70
N GLU A 32 6.26 -4.79 -10.79
CA GLU A 32 6.02 -4.95 -9.35
C GLU A 32 5.28 -3.72 -8.76
N LEU A 33 5.62 -2.51 -9.20
CA LEU A 33 4.89 -1.29 -8.82
C LEU A 33 3.43 -1.32 -9.32
N ASP A 34 3.20 -1.78 -10.55
CA ASP A 34 1.85 -1.94 -11.09
C ASP A 34 1.06 -3.04 -10.37
N ALA A 35 1.68 -4.18 -10.07
CA ALA A 35 1.07 -5.24 -9.25
C ALA A 35 0.68 -4.73 -7.86
N ALA A 36 1.53 -3.92 -7.23
CA ALA A 36 1.26 -3.36 -5.92
C ALA A 36 0.00 -2.47 -5.89
N ARG A 37 -0.42 -1.86 -7.01
CA ARG A 37 -1.70 -1.13 -7.09
C ARG A 37 -2.90 -2.03 -6.78
N ARG A 38 -2.81 -3.32 -7.16
CA ARG A 38 -3.83 -4.34 -6.89
C ARG A 38 -3.58 -5.12 -5.59
N ALA A 39 -2.63 -4.66 -4.76
CA ALA A 39 -2.12 -5.39 -3.60
C ALA A 39 -1.56 -6.78 -3.96
N GLU A 40 -0.97 -6.90 -5.14
CA GLU A 40 -0.33 -8.12 -5.64
C GLU A 40 1.21 -7.96 -5.65
N SER A 41 1.92 -9.08 -5.60
CA SER A 41 3.38 -9.14 -5.75
C SER A 41 3.79 -10.51 -6.25
N THR A 42 4.93 -10.57 -6.96
CA THR A 42 5.55 -11.85 -7.32
C THR A 42 6.31 -12.48 -6.15
N ASP A 43 6.66 -11.70 -5.13
CA ASP A 43 7.23 -12.19 -3.88
C ASP A 43 6.08 -12.61 -2.92
N PRO A 44 6.03 -13.88 -2.49
CA PRO A 44 4.94 -14.38 -1.64
C PRO A 44 4.81 -13.66 -0.29
N HIS A 45 5.93 -13.20 0.27
CA HIS A 45 5.94 -12.49 1.55
C HIS A 45 5.41 -11.06 1.38
N ILE A 46 5.85 -10.35 0.33
CA ILE A 46 5.31 -9.02 0.00
C ILE A 46 3.82 -9.10 -0.34
N ALA A 47 3.41 -10.12 -1.12
CA ALA A 47 2.00 -10.34 -1.45
C ALA A 47 1.15 -10.53 -0.19
N ALA A 48 1.65 -11.27 0.81
CA ALA A 48 0.96 -11.44 2.08
C ALA A 48 0.83 -10.13 2.88
N LEU A 49 1.89 -9.31 2.92
CA LEU A 49 1.85 -7.98 3.56
C LEU A 49 0.86 -7.04 2.88
N LEU A 50 0.86 -6.98 1.55
CA LEU A 50 -0.06 -6.15 0.76
C LEU A 50 -1.52 -6.58 0.96
N LYS A 51 -1.78 -7.90 0.90
CA LYS A 51 -3.11 -8.45 1.14
C LYS A 51 -3.62 -8.13 2.54
N LEU A 52 -2.80 -8.36 3.56
CA LEU A 52 -3.16 -8.04 4.95
C LEU A 52 -3.44 -6.53 5.12
N SER A 53 -2.60 -5.67 4.53
CA SER A 53 -2.81 -4.22 4.55
C SER A 53 -4.16 -3.82 3.95
N ASN A 54 -4.52 -4.38 2.79
CA ASN A 54 -5.81 -4.12 2.14
C ASN A 54 -7.00 -4.65 2.96
N GLU A 55 -6.87 -5.83 3.57
CA GLU A 55 -7.92 -6.39 4.42
C GLU A 55 -8.15 -5.55 5.69
N ILE A 56 -7.07 -5.07 6.32
CA ILE A 56 -7.15 -4.14 7.45
C ILE A 56 -7.85 -2.84 7.02
N ALA A 57 -7.46 -2.27 5.88
CA ALA A 57 -8.03 -1.02 5.38
C ALA A 57 -9.53 -1.14 5.06
N ASN A 58 -9.92 -2.18 4.31
CA ASN A 58 -11.32 -2.41 3.92
C ASN A 58 -12.24 -2.71 5.09
N ASN A 59 -11.72 -3.30 6.17
CA ASN A 59 -12.50 -3.68 7.35
C ASN A 59 -12.24 -2.77 8.56
N ALA A 60 -11.64 -1.60 8.37
CA ALA A 60 -11.33 -0.65 9.45
C ALA A 60 -10.63 -1.28 10.67
N GLY A 61 -9.70 -2.20 10.40
CA GLY A 61 -8.92 -2.92 11.42
C GLY A 61 -9.53 -4.24 11.88
N ALA A 62 -10.79 -4.55 11.53
CA ALA A 62 -11.44 -5.80 11.89
C ALA A 62 -11.04 -6.93 10.91
N VAL A 63 -9.88 -7.53 11.13
CA VAL A 63 -9.42 -8.73 10.40
C VAL A 63 -9.61 -9.99 11.24
N ASP A 64 -9.97 -11.10 10.59
CA ASP A 64 -10.17 -12.37 11.26
C ASP A 64 -8.84 -13.13 11.49
N GLU A 65 -8.90 -14.15 12.33
CA GLU A 65 -7.73 -14.98 12.66
C GLU A 65 -7.21 -15.76 11.43
N ALA A 66 -8.07 -16.05 10.46
CA ALA A 66 -7.67 -16.79 9.26
C ALA A 66 -6.75 -15.93 8.37
N SER A 67 -7.07 -14.64 8.20
CA SER A 67 -6.21 -13.66 7.53
C SER A 67 -4.86 -13.51 8.20
N LEU A 68 -4.86 -13.38 9.53
CA LEU A 68 -3.68 -13.30 10.36
C LEU A 68 -2.81 -14.57 10.26
N GLN A 69 -3.42 -15.76 10.28
CA GLN A 69 -2.71 -17.03 10.12
C GLN A 69 -2.15 -17.20 8.71
N ASN A 70 -2.89 -16.79 7.68
CA ASN A 70 -2.43 -16.82 6.29
C ASN A 70 -1.17 -15.96 6.09
N ALA A 71 -1.13 -14.77 6.69
CA ALA A 71 0.06 -13.91 6.66
C ALA A 71 1.26 -14.60 7.33
N ARG A 72 1.07 -15.17 8.53
CA ARG A 72 2.13 -15.91 9.25
C ARG A 72 2.63 -17.13 8.50
N ASN A 73 1.75 -17.84 7.80
CA ASN A 73 2.13 -18.97 6.95
C ASN A 73 3.02 -18.56 5.76
N ALA A 74 2.93 -17.30 5.32
CA ALA A 74 3.82 -16.69 4.33
C ALA A 74 5.09 -16.08 4.95
N GLY A 75 5.32 -16.30 6.25
CA GLY A 75 6.50 -15.82 6.97
C GLY A 75 6.38 -14.42 7.55
N VAL A 76 5.21 -13.78 7.50
CA VAL A 76 4.99 -12.46 8.12
C VAL A 76 5.05 -12.58 9.65
N THR A 77 5.87 -11.74 10.26
CA THR A 77 6.09 -11.68 11.71
C THR A 77 5.09 -10.76 12.42
N ASP A 78 4.92 -10.92 13.74
CA ASP A 78 4.07 -10.01 14.53
C ASP A 78 4.58 -8.57 14.50
N GLN A 79 5.91 -8.38 14.39
CA GLN A 79 6.53 -7.07 14.23
C GLN A 79 6.10 -6.41 12.91
N GLU A 80 6.20 -7.15 11.79
CA GLU A 80 5.77 -6.67 10.49
C GLU A 80 4.27 -6.37 10.46
N ILE A 81 3.43 -7.15 11.15
CA ILE A 81 2.00 -6.84 11.29
C ILE A 81 1.80 -5.48 11.96
N GLY A 82 2.55 -5.19 13.02
CA GLY A 82 2.55 -3.87 13.66
C GLY A 82 2.99 -2.76 12.70
N GLU A 83 4.04 -3.01 11.91
CA GLU A 83 4.52 -2.07 10.89
C GLU A 83 3.52 -1.85 9.76
N VAL A 84 2.76 -2.87 9.36
CA VAL A 84 1.67 -2.74 8.37
C VAL A 84 0.62 -1.75 8.87
N VAL A 85 0.20 -1.86 10.13
CA VAL A 85 -0.78 -0.93 10.74
C VAL A 85 -0.22 0.49 10.77
N ALA A 86 1.04 0.67 11.20
CA ALA A 86 1.67 1.98 11.26
C ALA A 86 1.79 2.63 9.87
N ASN A 87 2.23 1.86 8.86
CA ASN A 87 2.33 2.33 7.48
C ASN A 87 0.96 2.67 6.91
N LEU A 88 -0.07 1.86 7.18
CA LEU A 88 -1.42 2.13 6.73
C LEU A 88 -1.94 3.45 7.32
N ALA A 89 -1.77 3.65 8.63
CA ALA A 89 -2.19 4.89 9.30
C ALA A 89 -1.49 6.13 8.71
N LEU A 90 -0.18 6.05 8.46
CA LEU A 90 0.58 7.12 7.83
C LEU A 90 0.07 7.43 6.42
N ASN A 91 -0.16 6.41 5.60
CA ASN A 91 -0.64 6.60 4.23
C ASN A 91 -2.08 7.12 4.20
N VAL A 92 -2.98 6.63 5.06
CA VAL A 92 -4.33 7.17 5.19
C VAL A 92 -4.30 8.66 5.53
N LEU A 93 -3.47 9.06 6.50
CA LEU A 93 -3.30 10.47 6.85
C LEU A 93 -2.88 11.32 5.64
N THR A 94 -1.85 10.91 4.89
CA THR A 94 -1.34 11.69 3.76
C THR A 94 -2.27 11.64 2.56
N ASN A 95 -2.88 10.50 2.27
CA ASN A 95 -3.86 10.33 1.20
C ASN A 95 -5.05 11.25 1.42
N TYR A 96 -5.62 11.23 2.62
CA TYR A 96 -6.80 12.04 2.95
C TYR A 96 -6.44 13.51 2.93
N PHE A 97 -5.30 13.91 3.51
CA PHE A 97 -4.85 15.30 3.46
C PHE A 97 -4.73 15.82 2.02
N ASN A 98 -4.00 15.10 1.15
CA ASN A 98 -3.76 15.55 -0.23
C ASN A 98 -5.04 15.59 -1.07
N THR A 99 -5.93 14.60 -0.88
CA THR A 99 -7.22 14.55 -1.57
C THR A 99 -8.11 15.72 -1.13
N LEU A 100 -8.24 15.95 0.18
CA LEU A 100 -9.12 16.98 0.73
C LEU A 100 -8.63 18.39 0.38
N ALA A 101 -7.32 18.59 0.32
CA ALA A 101 -6.70 19.85 -0.07
C ALA A 101 -6.65 20.08 -1.60
N ASN A 102 -7.04 19.09 -2.41
CA ASN A 102 -6.90 19.13 -3.89
C ASN A 102 -5.48 19.54 -4.32
N VAL A 103 -4.46 18.91 -3.73
CA VAL A 103 -3.06 19.24 -4.02
C VAL A 103 -2.78 19.00 -5.50
N GLN A 104 -2.22 19.99 -6.18
CA GLN A 104 -1.82 19.87 -7.58
C GLN A 104 -0.68 18.86 -7.72
N ASN A 105 -0.73 18.05 -8.79
CA ASN A 105 0.27 17.02 -8.99
C ASN A 105 1.59 17.60 -9.52
N ASP A 106 2.67 17.40 -8.76
CA ASP A 106 4.03 17.78 -9.14
C ASP A 106 4.81 16.61 -9.79
N TRP A 107 4.22 15.42 -9.84
CA TRP A 107 4.84 14.18 -10.28
C TRP A 107 4.31 13.73 -11.66
N PRO A 108 5.05 12.88 -12.41
CA PRO A 108 4.50 12.21 -13.57
C PRO A 108 3.19 11.47 -13.23
N VAL A 109 2.11 11.83 -13.90
CA VAL A 109 0.76 11.38 -13.56
C VAL A 109 0.63 9.87 -13.75
N VAL A 110 0.23 9.19 -12.69
CA VAL A 110 -0.33 7.83 -12.74
C VAL A 110 -1.81 7.94 -12.42
N LYS A 111 -2.66 7.59 -13.39
CA LYS A 111 -4.11 7.68 -13.22
C LYS A 111 -4.63 6.52 -12.36
N LEU A 112 -5.58 6.84 -11.49
CA LEU A 112 -6.44 5.89 -10.79
C LEU A 112 -7.21 5.01 -11.78
#